data_AF-A0A366WH99-F1
#
_entry.id   AF-A0A366WH99-F1
#
_cell.length_a   1.000
_cell.length_b   1.000
_cell.length_c   1.000
_cell.angle_alpha   90.00
_cell.angle_beta   90.00
_cell.angle_gamma   90.00
#
_symmetry.space_group_name_H-M   'P 1'
#
loop_
_entity.id
_entity.type
_entity.pdbx_description
1 polymer ?
#
loop_
_entity_poly.entity_id
_entity_poly.type
_entity_poly.pdbx_seq_one_letter_code
_entity_poly.pdbx_strand_id
1 'polypeptide(L)'
;MVRGIKFYFPFLTPALVAMAFAAYVSFLDNTECAFLLGINASLLGLLVFCFVLPGTFAIGSLYFLYFSIRSRGHDFYPPSDIPWSGIFRKCSGRRAKIPKLMGYLVPIAGAWMIWLGISSFIEIADGRTLSEMSAAISSACERS
;
A
#
# COMPACT_ATOMS: atom_id res chain seq x y z
N MET A 1 13.26 -3.55 19.55
CA MET A 1 12.94 -2.56 18.50
C MET A 1 13.36 -3.02 17.10
N VAL A 2 14.65 -3.34 16.86
CA VAL A 2 15.18 -3.72 15.53
C VAL A 2 14.49 -4.95 14.90
N ARG A 3 14.13 -5.99 15.68
CA ARG A 3 13.42 -7.18 15.16
C ARG A 3 12.01 -6.87 14.63
N GLY A 4 11.28 -5.96 15.28
CA GLY A 4 9.95 -5.55 14.82
C GLY A 4 10.02 -4.77 13.52
N ILE A 5 10.95 -3.82 13.42
CA ILE A 5 11.16 -3.04 12.18
C ILE A 5 11.51 -3.96 11.02
N LYS A 6 12.45 -4.90 11.21
CA LYS A 6 12.79 -5.91 10.18
C LYS A 6 11.59 -6.75 9.77
N PHE A 7 10.75 -7.14 10.74
CA PHE A 7 9.56 -7.94 10.49
C PHE A 7 8.51 -7.17 9.65
N TYR A 8 8.29 -5.88 9.94
CA TYR A 8 7.31 -5.05 9.22
C TYR A 8 7.89 -4.31 8.01
N PHE A 9 9.19 -4.43 7.73
CA PHE A 9 9.87 -3.68 6.68
C PHE A 9 9.20 -3.80 5.30
N PRO A 10 8.78 -5.00 4.82
CA PRO A 10 8.06 -5.13 3.55
C PRO A 10 6.78 -4.29 3.45
N PHE A 11 6.11 -4.04 4.57
CA PHE A 11 4.92 -3.19 4.64
C PHE A 11 5.29 -1.71 4.83
N LEU A 12 6.26 -1.43 5.70
CA LEU A 12 6.65 -0.06 6.04
C LEU A 12 7.31 0.66 4.87
N THR A 13 8.14 -0.02 4.07
CA THR A 13 8.86 0.58 2.95
C THR A 13 7.93 1.20 1.90
N PRO A 14 6.96 0.48 1.30
CA PRO A 14 6.07 1.10 0.33
C PRO A 14 5.12 2.13 0.96
N ALA A 15 4.72 1.97 2.22
CA ALA A 15 3.95 2.97 2.94
C ALA A 15 4.73 4.28 3.15
N LEU A 16 6.01 4.19 3.52
CA LEU A 16 6.90 5.34 3.65
C LEU A 16 7.12 6.04 2.31
N VAL A 17 7.29 5.28 1.22
CA VAL A 17 7.39 5.84 -0.14
C VAL A 17 6.14 6.63 -0.51
N ALA A 18 4.95 6.05 -0.28
CA ALA A 18 3.68 6.73 -0.55
C ALA A 18 3.51 8.01 0.28
N MET A 19 3.86 7.97 1.58
CA MET A 19 3.81 9.15 2.45
C MET A 19 4.82 10.23 2.05
N ALA A 20 6.06 9.85 1.71
CA ALA A 20 7.08 10.78 1.26
C ALA A 20 6.67 11.46 -0.04
N PHE A 21 6.06 10.70 -0.97
CA PHE A 21 5.51 11.26 -2.20
C PHE A 21 4.33 12.20 -1.93
N ALA A 22 3.39 11.83 -1.06
CA ALA A 22 2.28 12.70 -0.69
C ALA A 22 2.76 14.00 -0.03
N ALA A 23 3.77 13.93 0.84
CA ALA A 23 4.41 15.09 1.43
C ALA A 23 5.05 15.97 0.34
N TYR A 24 5.82 15.39 -0.58
CA TYR A 24 6.41 16.12 -1.70
C TYR A 24 5.34 16.88 -2.52
N VAL A 25 4.26 16.20 -2.90
CA VAL A 25 3.15 16.79 -3.65
C VAL A 25 2.49 17.95 -2.90
N SER A 26 2.40 17.89 -1.57
CA SER A 26 1.80 18.96 -0.76
C SER A 26 2.58 20.29 -0.77
N PHE A 27 3.84 20.27 -1.20
CA PHE A 27 4.69 21.46 -1.33
C PHE A 27 4.78 21.99 -2.77
N LEU A 28 4.08 21.36 -3.72
CA LEU A 28 4.10 21.79 -5.12
C LEU A 28 2.92 22.72 -5.43
N ASP A 29 3.21 23.88 -6.00
CA ASP A 29 2.18 24.82 -6.45
C ASP A 29 1.48 24.33 -7.74
N ASN A 30 2.21 23.66 -8.63
CA ASN A 30 1.69 23.05 -9.86
C ASN A 30 2.16 21.61 -10.01
N THR A 31 1.30 20.67 -9.60
CA THR A 31 1.59 19.23 -9.62
C THR A 31 1.73 18.66 -11.04
N GLU A 32 1.04 19.25 -12.02
CA GLU A 32 1.05 18.78 -13.41
C GLU A 32 2.39 18.99 -14.11
N CYS A 33 3.18 19.98 -13.69
CA CYS A 33 4.45 20.34 -14.33
C CYS A 33 5.69 20.09 -13.44
N ALA A 34 5.48 19.55 -12.25
CA ALA A 34 6.57 19.17 -11.38
C ALA A 34 7.17 17.82 -11.80
N PHE A 35 8.50 17.72 -11.76
CA PHE A 35 9.22 16.49 -12.04
C PHE A 35 9.93 16.00 -10.78
N LEU A 36 9.93 14.68 -10.57
CA LEU A 36 10.69 14.01 -9.53
C LEU A 36 11.44 12.85 -10.16
N LEU A 37 12.77 12.81 -10.00
CA LEU A 37 13.65 11.78 -10.60
C LEU A 37 13.50 11.67 -12.14
N GLY A 38 13.22 12.79 -12.82
CA GLY A 38 13.02 12.82 -14.27
C GLY A 38 11.66 12.27 -14.75
N ILE A 39 10.75 11.94 -13.83
CA ILE A 39 9.39 11.51 -14.12
C ILE A 39 8.41 12.59 -13.66
N ASN A 40 7.37 12.84 -14.44
CA ASN A 40 6.33 13.79 -14.07
C ASN A 40 5.61 13.36 -12.77
N ALA A 41 5.34 14.30 -11.86
CA ALA A 41 4.73 14.02 -10.57
C ALA A 41 3.31 13.43 -10.70
N SER A 42 2.51 13.83 -11.70
CA SER A 42 1.20 13.23 -11.97
C SER A 42 1.32 11.77 -12.40
N LEU A 43 2.31 11.44 -13.25
CA LEU A 43 2.57 10.05 -13.65
C LEU A 43 3.06 9.22 -12.46
N LEU A 44 3.93 9.78 -11.63
CA LEU A 44 4.38 9.11 -10.40
C LEU A 44 3.23 8.90 -9.41
N GLY A 45 2.31 9.86 -9.30
CA GLY A 45 1.11 9.76 -8.50
C GLY A 45 0.17 8.66 -8.98
N LEU A 46 0.00 8.53 -10.29
CA LEU A 46 -0.74 7.41 -10.88
C LEU A 46 -0.12 6.07 -10.49
N LEU A 47 1.21 5.94 -10.58
CA LEU A 47 1.91 4.71 -10.19
C LEU A 47 1.76 4.40 -8.70
N VAL A 48 1.83 5.43 -7.84
CA VAL A 48 1.62 5.28 -6.40
C VAL A 48 0.20 4.81 -6.11
N PHE A 49 -0.80 5.40 -6.77
CA PHE A 49 -2.21 5.07 -6.56
C PHE A 49 -2.58 3.68 -7.10
N CYS A 50 -2.15 3.35 -8.31
CA CYS A 50 -2.52 2.09 -8.97
C CYS A 50 -1.71 0.88 -8.49
N PHE A 51 -0.49 1.08 -7.99
CA PHE A 51 0.39 -0.04 -7.65
C PHE A 51 0.90 0.00 -6.20
N VAL A 52 1.45 1.12 -5.76
CA VAL A 52 2.09 1.18 -4.42
C VAL A 52 1.05 1.06 -3.31
N LEU A 53 -0.07 1.78 -3.38
CA LEU A 53 -1.14 1.72 -2.39
C LEU A 53 -1.80 0.32 -2.35
N PRO A 54 -2.29 -0.24 -3.48
CA PRO A 54 -2.80 -1.61 -3.53
C PRO A 54 -1.79 -2.66 -3.06
N GLY A 55 -0.53 -2.54 -3.48
CA GLY A 55 0.55 -3.43 -3.06
C GLY A 55 0.79 -3.38 -1.55
N THR A 56 0.82 -2.18 -0.97
CA THR A 56 0.95 -1.99 0.48
C THR A 56 -0.20 -2.65 1.24
N PHE A 57 -1.42 -2.46 0.76
CA PHE A 57 -2.62 -3.07 1.35
C PHE A 57 -2.59 -4.60 1.24
N ALA A 58 -2.18 -5.14 0.08
CA ALA A 58 -2.03 -6.58 -0.12
C ALA A 58 -0.97 -7.18 0.80
N ILE A 59 0.21 -6.55 0.93
CA ILE A 59 1.24 -6.98 1.88
C ILE A 59 0.68 -6.96 3.31
N GLY A 60 0.00 -5.88 3.70
CA GLY A 60 -0.67 -5.78 4.99
C GLY A 60 -1.65 -6.93 5.23
N SER A 61 -2.49 -7.27 4.25
CA SER A 61 -3.45 -8.37 4.33
C SER A 61 -2.77 -9.73 4.56
N LEU A 62 -1.61 -9.97 3.94
CA LEU A 62 -0.82 -11.19 4.15
C LEU A 62 -0.25 -11.27 5.56
N TYR A 63 0.12 -10.15 6.20
CA TYR A 63 0.47 -10.15 7.61
C TYR A 63 -0.70 -10.57 8.49
N PHE A 64 -1.91 -10.05 8.23
CA PHE A 64 -3.10 -10.46 8.96
C PHE A 64 -3.40 -11.96 8.81
N LEU A 65 -3.24 -12.50 7.60
CA LEU A 65 -3.35 -13.94 7.34
C LEU A 65 -2.31 -14.72 8.12
N TYR A 66 -1.05 -14.30 8.07
CA TYR A 66 0.03 -14.93 8.82
C TYR A 66 -0.26 -14.95 10.33
N PHE A 67 -0.77 -13.86 10.89
CA PHE A 67 -1.17 -13.79 12.30
C PHE A 67 -2.32 -14.73 12.61
N SER A 68 -3.32 -14.80 11.74
CA SER A 68 -4.46 -15.70 11.90
C SER A 68 -4.04 -17.17 11.87
N ILE A 69 -3.17 -17.55 10.92
CA ILE A 69 -2.61 -18.92 10.82
C ILE A 69 -1.80 -19.24 12.08
N ARG A 70 -0.89 -18.36 12.49
CA ARG A 70 -0.06 -18.54 13.70
C ARG A 70 -0.88 -18.60 14.98
N SER A 71 -2.03 -17.93 15.03
CA SER A 71 -2.93 -17.96 16.17
C SER A 71 -3.89 -19.16 16.20
N ARG A 72 -3.80 -20.09 15.23
CA ARG A 72 -4.66 -21.28 15.16
C ARG A 72 -4.40 -22.18 16.38
N GLY A 73 -5.45 -22.55 17.09
CA GLY A 73 -5.34 -23.36 18.31
C GLY A 73 -4.99 -22.57 19.58
N HIS A 74 -4.78 -21.25 19.48
CA HIS A 74 -4.58 -20.38 20.64
C HIS A 74 -5.85 -19.59 20.97
N ASP A 75 -6.03 -19.17 22.23
CA ASP A 75 -7.17 -18.33 22.64
C ASP A 75 -6.90 -16.82 22.55
N PHE A 76 -5.72 -16.43 22.06
CA PHE A 76 -5.32 -15.02 21.94
C PHE A 76 -5.03 -14.62 20.50
N TYR A 77 -5.16 -13.33 20.23
CA TYR A 77 -4.77 -12.65 18.99
C TYR A 77 -4.26 -11.24 19.31
N PRO A 78 -3.14 -10.77 18.72
CA PRO A 78 -2.23 -11.49 17.82
C PRO A 78 -1.37 -12.55 18.58
N PRO A 79 -0.67 -13.44 17.85
CA PRO A 79 0.27 -14.42 18.42
C PRO A 79 1.36 -13.76 19.29
N SER A 80 1.83 -14.46 20.33
CA SER A 80 2.79 -13.95 21.31
C SER A 80 4.24 -13.94 20.82
N ASP A 81 4.56 -14.75 19.82
CA ASP A 81 5.86 -14.87 19.15
C ASP A 81 6.12 -13.75 18.13
N ILE A 82 5.10 -12.96 17.80
CA ILE A 82 5.19 -11.88 16.81
C ILE A 82 5.55 -10.57 17.53
N PRO A 83 6.52 -9.79 17.00
CA PRO A 83 6.98 -8.55 17.62
C PRO A 83 5.93 -7.44 17.44
N TRP A 84 4.84 -7.55 18.18
CA TRP A 84 3.72 -6.62 18.17
C TRP A 84 4.04 -5.38 19.02
N SER A 85 3.71 -4.18 18.52
CA SER A 85 4.10 -2.90 19.16
C SER A 85 3.42 -2.63 20.52
N GLY A 86 2.56 -3.51 21.02
CA GLY A 86 1.83 -3.34 22.28
C GLY A 86 0.73 -2.26 22.26
N ILE A 87 0.73 -1.40 21.23
CA ILE A 87 -0.25 -0.32 21.03
C ILE A 87 -1.65 -0.89 20.76
N PHE A 88 -1.76 -2.03 20.06
CA PHE A 88 -3.04 -2.70 19.90
C PHE A 88 -3.27 -3.72 21.02
N ARG A 89 -4.42 -3.58 21.67
CA ARG A 89 -4.87 -4.42 22.78
C ARG A 89 -4.93 -5.89 22.35
N LYS A 90 -4.27 -6.77 23.11
CA LYS A 90 -4.41 -8.23 22.93
C LYS A 90 -5.87 -8.63 23.13
N CYS A 91 -6.44 -9.34 22.18
CA CYS A 91 -7.77 -9.95 22.29
C CYS A 91 -7.62 -11.37 22.80
N SER A 92 -8.50 -11.78 23.72
CA SER A 92 -8.53 -13.14 24.29
C SER A 92 -9.94 -13.74 24.26
N GLY A 93 -10.00 -15.08 24.29
CA GLY A 93 -11.24 -15.86 24.32
C GLY A 93 -12.14 -15.59 23.11
N ARG A 94 -13.45 -15.41 23.34
CA ARG A 94 -14.42 -15.14 22.26
C ARG A 94 -14.09 -13.90 21.44
N ARG A 95 -13.47 -12.87 22.04
CA ARG A 95 -13.12 -11.61 21.36
C ARG A 95 -11.98 -11.79 20.36
N ALA A 96 -11.17 -12.85 20.48
CA ALA A 96 -10.11 -13.16 19.52
C ALA A 96 -10.64 -13.84 18.24
N LYS A 97 -11.90 -14.33 18.21
CA LYS A 97 -12.46 -15.03 17.04
C LYS A 97 -12.66 -14.12 15.83
N ILE A 98 -13.19 -12.91 16.05
CA ILE A 98 -13.46 -11.92 15.00
C ILE A 98 -12.17 -11.50 14.27
N PRO A 99 -11.11 -11.02 14.95
CA PRO A 99 -9.89 -10.61 14.26
C PRO A 99 -9.18 -11.78 13.56
N LYS A 100 -9.29 -13.01 14.09
CA LYS A 100 -8.79 -14.21 13.40
C LYS A 100 -9.53 -14.45 12.09
N LEU A 101 -10.85 -14.45 12.12
CA LEU A 101 -11.68 -14.62 10.94
C LEU A 101 -11.39 -13.52 9.90
N MET A 102 -11.32 -12.26 10.35
CA MET A 102 -10.96 -11.14 9.48
C MET A 102 -9.59 -11.37 8.84
N GLY A 103 -8.57 -11.82 9.58
CA GLY A 103 -7.27 -12.08 8.97
C GLY A 103 -7.25 -13.18 7.90
N TYR A 104 -8.23 -14.09 7.88
CA TYR A 104 -8.41 -15.03 6.76
C TYR A 104 -9.13 -14.40 5.56
N LEU A 105 -10.00 -13.42 5.78
CA LEU A 105 -10.83 -12.79 4.74
C LEU A 105 -10.15 -11.58 4.09
N VAL A 106 -9.35 -10.81 4.83
CA VAL A 106 -8.70 -9.58 4.35
C VAL A 106 -7.78 -9.83 3.12
N PRO A 107 -7.11 -10.99 2.94
CA PRO A 107 -6.38 -11.28 1.70
C PRO A 107 -7.23 -11.25 0.43
N ILE A 108 -8.52 -11.58 0.52
CA ILE A 108 -9.45 -11.47 -0.62
C ILE A 108 -9.63 -9.99 -0.99
N ALA A 109 -9.83 -9.12 0.01
CA ALA A 109 -9.86 -7.68 -0.21
C ALA A 109 -8.50 -7.17 -0.75
N GLY A 110 -7.38 -7.74 -0.30
CA GLY A 110 -6.04 -7.45 -0.82
C GLY A 110 -5.90 -7.75 -2.30
N ALA A 111 -6.33 -8.94 -2.74
CA ALA A 111 -6.36 -9.32 -4.14
C ALA A 111 -7.30 -8.43 -4.97
N TRP A 112 -8.47 -8.10 -4.42
CA TRP A 112 -9.42 -7.19 -5.07
C TRP A 112 -8.86 -5.77 -5.25
N MET A 113 -8.12 -5.25 -4.26
CA MET A 113 -7.44 -3.96 -4.38
C MET A 113 -6.36 -3.96 -5.47
N ILE A 114 -5.58 -5.04 -5.60
CA ILE A 114 -4.61 -5.19 -6.70
C ILE A 114 -5.34 -5.18 -8.04
N TRP A 115 -6.44 -5.92 -8.16
CA TRP A 115 -7.25 -5.95 -9.37
C TRP A 115 -7.76 -4.55 -9.74
N LEU A 116 -8.34 -3.82 -8.77
CA LEU A 116 -8.78 -2.44 -8.97
C LEU A 116 -7.64 -1.52 -9.45
N GLY A 117 -6.48 -1.60 -8.80
CA GLY A 117 -5.31 -0.80 -9.18
C GLY A 117 -4.86 -1.03 -10.62
N ILE A 118 -4.79 -2.30 -11.03
CA ILE A 118 -4.44 -2.69 -12.41
C ILE A 118 -5.52 -2.23 -13.40
N SER A 119 -6.80 -2.47 -13.11
CA SER A 119 -7.90 -2.05 -13.98
C SER A 119 -7.94 -0.54 -14.18
N SER A 120 -7.83 0.24 -13.10
CA SER A 120 -7.77 1.70 -13.18
C SER A 120 -6.55 2.18 -13.96
N PHE A 121 -5.39 1.52 -13.81
CA PHE A 121 -4.22 1.88 -14.61
C PHE A 121 -4.45 1.63 -16.10
N ILE A 122 -5.00 0.47 -16.47
CA ILE A 122 -5.28 0.12 -17.88
C ILE A 122 -6.26 1.12 -18.50
N GLU A 123 -7.31 1.47 -17.76
CA GLU A 123 -8.33 2.44 -18.19
C GLU A 123 -7.75 3.85 -18.37
N ILE A 124 -6.91 4.31 -17.42
CA ILE A 124 -6.28 5.64 -17.49
C ILE A 124 -5.16 5.69 -18.54
N ALA A 125 -4.42 4.59 -18.71
CA ALA A 125 -3.35 4.51 -19.70
C ALA A 125 -3.91 4.49 -21.13
N ASP A 126 -5.15 4.00 -21.34
CA ASP A 126 -5.82 3.98 -22.65
C ASP A 126 -4.94 3.39 -23.76
N GLY A 127 -4.22 2.31 -23.43
CA GLY A 127 -3.27 1.64 -24.34
C GLY A 127 -1.94 2.37 -24.59
N ARG A 128 -1.72 3.54 -23.97
CA ARG A 128 -0.47 4.30 -24.09
C ARG A 128 0.63 3.70 -23.21
N THR A 129 1.85 3.77 -23.72
CA THR A 129 3.07 3.47 -22.95
C THR A 129 3.35 4.58 -21.93
N LEU A 130 4.10 4.27 -20.87
CA LEU A 130 4.52 5.27 -19.87
C LEU A 130 5.28 6.46 -20.50
N SER A 131 6.08 6.19 -21.53
CA SER A 131 6.77 7.22 -22.31
C SER A 131 5.82 8.16 -23.04
N GLU A 132 4.76 7.62 -23.65
CA GLU A 132 3.75 8.42 -24.36
C GLU A 132 2.92 9.24 -23.38
N MET A 133 2.57 8.68 -22.22
CA MET A 133 1.89 9.43 -21.15
C MET A 133 2.77 10.57 -20.64
N SER A 134 4.06 10.32 -20.41
CA SER A 134 5.00 11.35 -19.97
C SER A 134 5.18 12.47 -21.01
N ALA A 135 5.26 12.12 -22.30
CA ALA A 135 5.38 13.08 -23.38
C ALA A 135 4.11 13.95 -23.51
N ALA A 136 2.94 13.35 -23.40
CA ALA A 136 1.66 14.06 -23.42
C ALA A 136 1.58 15.12 -22.31
N ILE A 137 1.94 14.74 -21.07
CA ILE A 137 1.91 15.66 -19.92
C ILE A 137 2.95 16.78 -20.10
N SER A 138 4.15 16.44 -20.56
CA SER A 138 5.21 17.44 -20.79
C SER A 138 4.78 18.48 -21.83
N SER A 139 4.14 18.04 -22.92
CA SER A 139 3.63 18.95 -23.96
C SER A 139 2.46 19.83 -23.50
N ALA A 140 1.69 19.40 -22.49
CA ALA A 140 0.63 20.22 -21.91
C ALA A 140 1.23 21.36 -21.05
N CYS A 141 2.30 21.08 -20.33
CA CYS A 141 3.02 22.06 -19.51
C CYS A 141 3.80 23.10 -20.31
N GLU A 142 4.28 22.77 -21.51
CA GLU A 142 4.90 23.77 -22.41
C GLU A 142 3.89 24.74 -23.02
N ARG A 143 2.58 24.41 -22.97
CA ARG A 143 1.49 25.22 -23.53
C ARG A 143 0.74 26.07 -22.48
N SER A 144 1.01 25.87 -21.20
CA SER A 144 0.42 26.58 -20.05
C SER A 144 1.32 27.71 -19.56
#